data_AF-A0ABC9ASV2-F1
#
_entry.id   AF-A0ABC9ASV2-F1
#
_cell.length_a   1.000
_cell.length_b   1.000
_cell.length_c   1.000
_cell.angle_alpha   90.00
_cell.angle_beta   90.00
_cell.angle_gamma   90.00
#
_symmetry.space_group_name_H-M   'P 1'
#
loop_
_entity.id
_entity.type
_entity.pdbx_description
1 polymer ?
#
loop_
_entity_poly.entity_id
_entity_poly.type
_entity_poly.pdbx_seq_one_letter_code
_entity_poly.pdbx_strand_id
1 'polypeptide(L)'
;MELSPRRKDLSAAAAIVLLLVILTAESSKSFVDGCEHLSGSYRGACWPFFNDDDCSTACINEGGDNVSGSCGYFQCWCFTDCHSEIVAPASTPILP
;
A
#
# COMPACT_ATOMS: atom_id res chain seq x y z
N MET A 1 28.84 -38.67 -12.77
CA MET A 1 28.11 -38.20 -11.57
C MET A 1 26.67 -38.00 -12.01
N GLU A 2 25.81 -38.96 -11.71
CA GLU A 2 24.39 -38.91 -12.07
C GLU A 2 23.62 -38.37 -10.86
N LEU A 3 23.13 -37.12 -10.96
CA LEU A 3 22.22 -36.59 -9.95
C LEU A 3 20.83 -37.14 -10.22
N SER A 4 20.50 -38.27 -9.61
CA SER A 4 19.13 -38.75 -9.50
C SER A 4 18.31 -37.74 -8.67
N PRO A 5 17.27 -37.09 -9.22
CA PRO A 5 16.46 -36.16 -8.44
C PRO A 5 15.62 -36.96 -7.44
N ARG A 6 15.95 -36.87 -6.15
CA ARG A 6 15.19 -37.53 -5.09
C ARG A 6 13.86 -36.79 -4.91
N ARG A 7 12.74 -37.43 -5.26
CA ARG A 7 11.35 -36.92 -5.16
C ARG A 7 10.93 -36.36 -3.79
N LYS A 8 11.74 -36.58 -2.75
CA LYS A 8 11.55 -36.11 -1.37
C LYS A 8 11.97 -34.65 -1.18
N ASP A 9 12.87 -34.15 -2.02
CA ASP A 9 13.46 -32.81 -1.86
C ASP A 9 12.55 -31.72 -2.48
N LEU A 10 11.68 -32.10 -3.43
CA LEU A 10 10.69 -31.17 -4.01
C LEU A 10 9.61 -30.78 -3.01
N SER A 11 9.16 -31.72 -2.16
CA SER A 11 8.14 -31.44 -1.14
C SER A 11 8.68 -30.55 -0.02
N ALA A 12 9.96 -30.75 0.35
CA ALA A 12 10.62 -29.92 1.34
C ALA A 12 10.88 -28.51 0.79
N ALA A 13 11.38 -28.41 -0.44
CA ALA A 13 11.59 -27.11 -1.10
C ALA A 13 10.28 -26.33 -1.26
N ALA A 14 9.20 -26.98 -1.68
CA ALA A 14 7.88 -26.34 -1.81
C ALA A 14 7.32 -25.88 -0.45
N ALA A 15 7.48 -26.70 0.60
CA ALA A 15 7.07 -26.33 1.96
C ALA A 15 7.88 -25.14 2.50
N ILE A 16 9.19 -25.08 2.22
CA ILE A 16 10.07 -23.97 2.60
C ILE A 16 9.64 -22.68 1.88
N VAL A 17 9.39 -22.75 0.56
CA VAL A 17 8.89 -21.59 -0.21
C VAL A 17 7.55 -21.11 0.34
N LEU A 18 6.62 -22.03 0.66
CA LEU A 18 5.32 -21.67 1.22
C LEU A 18 5.46 -21.02 2.61
N LEU A 19 6.34 -21.53 3.47
CA LEU A 19 6.66 -20.94 4.77
C LEU A 19 7.24 -19.52 4.64
N LEU A 20 8.12 -19.28 3.66
CA LEU A 20 8.67 -17.96 3.38
C LEU A 20 7.61 -16.95 2.95
N VAL A 21 6.58 -17.38 2.20
CA VAL A 21 5.46 -16.52 1.76
C VAL A 21 4.51 -16.17 2.92
N ILE A 22 4.31 -17.08 3.87
CA ILE A 22 3.39 -16.85 5.00
C ILE A 22 4.00 -15.91 6.06
N LEU A 23 5.33 -15.92 6.23
CA LEU A 23 6.03 -15.09 7.23
C LEU A 23 6.11 -13.60 6.87
N THR A 24 5.68 -13.17 5.67
CA THR A 24 5.56 -11.74 5.32
C THR A 24 4.18 -11.16 5.64
N ALA A 25 3.25 -11.96 6.18
CA ALA A 25 1.96 -11.47 6.64
C ALA A 25 2.07 -10.92 8.06
N GLU A 26 2.71 -9.76 8.23
CA GLU A 26 2.63 -9.02 9.49
C GLU A 26 2.04 -7.62 9.28
N SER A 27 1.14 -7.31 10.22
CA SER A 27 0.62 -5.98 10.56
C SER A 27 -0.44 -5.42 9.63
N SER A 28 -1.71 -5.68 9.95
CA SER A 28 -2.80 -4.74 9.64
C SER A 28 -2.45 -3.41 10.32
N LYS A 29 -1.85 -2.49 9.57
CA LYS A 29 -1.86 -1.08 9.98
C LYS A 29 -3.33 -0.69 10.03
N SER A 30 -3.79 -0.27 11.21
CA SER A 30 -5.10 0.34 11.36
C SER A 30 -5.20 1.49 10.36
N PHE A 31 -6.02 1.26 9.33
CA PHE A 31 -6.42 2.21 8.29
C PHE A 31 -6.77 3.52 8.99
N VAL A 32 -5.99 4.57 8.77
CA VAL A 32 -6.39 5.92 9.18
C VAL A 32 -7.43 6.32 8.15
N ASP A 33 -8.66 5.96 8.49
CA ASP A 33 -9.85 6.06 7.66
C ASP A 33 -10.00 7.48 7.08
N GLY A 34 -9.71 7.61 5.79
CA GLY A 34 -10.10 8.77 4.98
C GLY A 34 -8.99 9.47 4.19
N CYS A 35 -7.71 9.25 4.49
CA CYS A 35 -6.61 10.04 3.90
C CYS A 35 -5.74 9.25 2.92
N GLU A 36 -6.13 8.01 2.62
CA GLU A 36 -5.45 7.15 1.67
C GLU A 36 -6.47 6.52 0.72
N HIS A 37 -6.09 6.38 -0.54
CA HIS A 37 -6.90 5.70 -1.54
C HIS A 37 -6.04 4.86 -2.48
N LEU A 38 -6.65 3.87 -3.12
CA LEU A 38 -5.97 3.10 -4.17
C LEU A 38 -5.71 4.00 -5.38
N SER A 39 -4.49 3.94 -5.90
CA SER A 39 -4.12 4.59 -7.15
C SER A 39 -4.99 4.06 -8.30
N GLY A 40 -5.56 4.98 -9.08
CA GLY A 40 -6.38 4.66 -10.24
C GLY A 40 -5.59 4.48 -11.53
N SER A 41 -4.36 5.00 -11.58
CA SER A 41 -3.51 5.03 -12.78
C SER A 41 -2.31 4.08 -12.71
N TYR A 42 -1.84 3.71 -11.51
CA TYR A 42 -0.72 2.79 -11.34
C TYR A 42 -1.09 1.39 -11.82
N ARG A 43 -0.18 0.73 -12.54
CA ARG A 43 -0.41 -0.59 -13.15
C ARG A 43 0.63 -1.60 -12.71
N GLY A 44 0.17 -2.81 -12.39
CA GLY A 44 1.02 -3.94 -12.00
C GLY A 44 1.19 -4.08 -10.49
N ALA A 45 2.01 -5.04 -10.08
CA ALA A 45 2.31 -5.27 -8.67
C ALA A 45 3.24 -4.17 -8.14
N CYS A 46 2.90 -3.62 -6.98
CA CYS A 46 3.71 -2.60 -6.30
C CYS A 46 4.56 -3.26 -5.22
N TRP A 47 5.88 -3.30 -5.40
CA TRP A 47 6.80 -3.80 -4.38
C TRP A 47 7.48 -2.64 -3.63
N PRO A 48 7.43 -2.59 -2.28
CA PRO A 48 8.00 -1.48 -1.49
C PRO A 48 9.49 -1.20 -1.75
N PHE A 49 10.25 -2.21 -2.16
CA PHE A 49 11.69 -2.07 -2.42
C PHE A 49 12.03 -1.66 -3.85
N PHE A 50 11.09 -1.79 -4.79
CA PHE A 50 11.35 -1.61 -6.21
C PHE A 50 10.51 -0.51 -6.85
N ASN A 51 9.34 -0.21 -6.30
CA ASN A 51 8.32 0.59 -6.97
C ASN A 51 7.74 1.70 -6.08
N ASP A 52 8.29 1.93 -4.89
CA ASP A 52 7.77 2.98 -4.00
C ASP A 52 7.84 4.37 -4.67
N ASP A 53 8.98 4.68 -5.29
CA ASP A 53 9.17 5.95 -6.02
C ASP A 53 8.24 6.08 -7.24
N ASP A 54 8.05 4.98 -7.99
CA ASP A 54 7.15 4.94 -9.14
C ASP A 54 5.69 5.12 -8.71
N CYS A 55 5.29 4.48 -7.60
CA CYS A 55 3.97 4.61 -7.00
C CYS A 55 3.74 6.04 -6.51
N SER A 56 4.69 6.62 -5.77
CA SER A 56 4.61 8.00 -5.31
C SER A 56 4.47 8.99 -6.47
N THR A 57 5.26 8.80 -7.53
CA THR A 57 5.17 9.61 -8.75
C THR A 57 3.82 9.46 -9.44
N ALA A 58 3.27 8.24 -9.53
CA ALA A 58 1.95 8.01 -10.11
C ALA A 58 0.86 8.73 -9.30
N CYS A 59 0.90 8.64 -7.97
CA CYS A 59 -0.03 9.31 -7.09
C CYS A 59 0.00 10.83 -7.24
N ILE A 60 1.18 11.44 -7.30
CA ILE A 60 1.34 12.89 -7.53
C ILE A 60 0.76 13.31 -8.89
N ASN A 61 0.89 12.47 -9.92
CA ASN A 61 0.36 12.74 -11.25
C ASN A 61 -1.16 12.50 -11.37
N GLU A 62 -1.76 11.73 -10.46
CA GLU A 62 -3.20 11.41 -10.49
C GLU A 62 -4.09 12.57 -10.03
N GLY A 63 -3.64 13.34 -9.04
CA GLY A 63 -4.44 14.40 -8.44
C GLY A 63 -3.58 15.38 -7.66
N GLY A 64 -3.95 16.66 -7.73
CA GLY A 64 -3.21 17.73 -7.05
C GLY A 64 -3.26 17.65 -5.51
N ASP A 65 -4.22 16.90 -4.98
CA ASP A 65 -4.42 16.71 -3.53
C ASP A 65 -3.57 15.56 -2.96
N ASN A 66 -2.97 14.73 -3.83
CA ASN A 66 -2.10 13.63 -3.46
C ASN A 66 -0.70 14.17 -3.13
N VAL A 67 -0.22 13.91 -1.92
CA VAL A 67 1.08 14.38 -1.45
C VAL A 67 2.17 13.32 -1.55
N SER A 68 1.79 12.05 -1.59
CA SER A 68 2.72 10.92 -1.70
C SER A 68 1.98 9.65 -2.14
N GLY A 69 2.73 8.59 -2.36
CA GLY A 69 2.22 7.23 -2.50
C GLY A 69 3.22 6.20 -1.96
N SER A 70 2.74 5.01 -1.63
CA SER A 70 3.60 3.89 -1.22
C SER A 70 3.00 2.54 -1.57
N CYS A 71 3.86 1.54 -1.71
CA CYS A 71 3.43 0.19 -1.98
C CYS A 71 2.95 -0.51 -0.71
N GLY A 72 1.70 -0.96 -0.71
CA GLY A 72 1.10 -1.74 0.36
C GLY A 72 0.29 -2.90 -0.20
N TYR A 73 0.48 -4.12 0.32
CA TYR A 73 -0.26 -5.31 -0.12
C TYR A 73 -0.21 -5.54 -1.65
N PHE A 74 0.96 -5.33 -2.26
CA PHE A 74 1.18 -5.39 -3.72
C PHE A 74 0.38 -4.36 -4.54
N GLN A 75 -0.22 -3.37 -3.90
CA GLN A 75 -1.00 -2.30 -4.52
C GLN A 75 -0.35 -0.94 -4.22
N CYS A 76 -0.57 0.03 -5.10
CA CYS A 76 -0.11 1.40 -4.89
C CYS A 76 -1.20 2.20 -4.17
N TRP A 77 -0.86 2.74 -3.01
CA TRP A 77 -1.75 3.56 -2.19
C TRP A 77 -1.27 5.01 -2.23
N CYS A 78 -2.17 5.92 -2.59
CA CYS A 78 -1.94 7.35 -2.59
C CYS A 78 -2.38 7.96 -1.27
N PHE A 79 -1.60 8.90 -0.76
CA PHE A 79 -1.88 9.61 0.47
C PHE A 79 -2.21 11.07 0.14
N THR A 80 -3.31 11.56 0.69
CA THR A 80 -3.75 12.95 0.58
C THR A 80 -3.52 13.67 1.89
N ASP A 81 -3.27 14.99 1.84
CA ASP A 81 -3.27 15.78 3.08
C ASP A 81 -4.70 15.93 3.59
N CYS A 82 -5.01 15.27 4.70
CA CYS A 82 -6.27 15.48 5.39
C CYS A 82 -6.19 16.75 6.21
N HIS A 83 -6.43 17.88 5.56
CA HIS A 83 -6.84 19.05 6.30
C HIS A 83 -8.22 18.77 6.87
N SER A 84 -8.29 18.46 8.17
CA SER A 84 -9.53 18.55 8.93
C SER A 84 -9.99 20.00 8.86
N GLU A 85 -10.71 20.39 7.81
CA GLU A 85 -11.44 21.65 7.83
C GLU A 85 -12.47 21.52 8.96
N ILE A 86 -12.11 22.06 10.13
CA ILE A 86 -13.07 22.29 11.20
C ILE A 86 -14.02 23.34 10.62
N VAL A 87 -15.12 22.88 10.04
CA VAL A 87 -16.21 23.75 9.62
C VAL A 87 -16.78 24.36 10.91
N ALA A 88 -16.23 25.50 11.31
CA ALA A 88 -16.74 26.27 12.42
C ALA A 88 -18.20 26.63 12.09
N PRO A 89 -19.20 26.22 12.88
CA PRO A 89 -20.55 26.68 12.65
C PRO A 89 -20.54 28.20 12.79
N ALA A 90 -20.97 28.90 11.74
CA ALA A 90 -21.08 30.34 11.76
C ALA A 90 -22.07 30.72 12.86
N SER A 91 -21.56 31.12 14.02
CA SER A 91 -22.37 31.74 15.07
C SER A 91 -22.85 33.08 14.53
N THR A 92 -24.08 33.12 14.05
CA THR A 92 -24.77 34.34 13.65
C THR A 92 -24.80 35.32 14.81
N PRO A 93 -24.46 36.61 14.61
CA PRO A 93 -24.60 37.60 15.66
C PRO A 93 -26.09 37.86 15.92
N ILE A 94 -26.53 37.63 17.15
CA ILE A 94 -27.79 38.19 17.65
C ILE A 94 -27.46 39.58 18.19
N LEU A 95 -27.87 40.62 17.46
CA LEU A 95 -28.15 41.96 17.96
C LEU A 95 -29.67 42.20 17.82
N PRO A 96 -30.32 43.02 18.67
CA PRO A 96 -29.79 43.97 19.66
C PRO A 96 -30.08 43.62 21.13
#